data_AF-A0A1F4CN15-F1
#
_entry.id   AF-A0A1F4CN15-F1
#
_cell.length_a   1.000
_cell.length_b   1.000
_cell.length_c   1.000
_cell.angle_alpha   90.00
_cell.angle_beta   90.00
_cell.angle_gamma   90.00
#
_symmetry.space_group_name_H-M   'P 1'
#
loop_
_entity.id
_entity.type
_entity.pdbx_description
1 polymer ?
#
loop_
_entity_poly.entity_id
_entity_poly.type
_entity_poly.pdbx_seq_one_letter_code
_entity_poly.pdbx_strand_id
1 'polypeptide(L)'
;MAPKSTNTSIRMGELATISCPAIAEIVDRLVADATREIDRDATWSHVSYAQAYLDPVTMRVRDYRNAKMLPRETQEWLALHALHQMGNTTTEFDQALAFALARVVEVGEGCSSEFRAGRPLSGVTLLRATVEHASVLVHLCRKLSAHLAITKPANSVAYVTKIEEILAVAVFGTRFNWPQNINSDDLATLERKEREYTKDENGLNLRAQVMDAIDSADAECPGFRAAYEILCEFAHPNIGATWLVNDVPVQHVDSMGIQWIARRLRSQSPDVAVPHAFGAAVRVVDSCLLRFRDWVEQYRGYRPRVLQAVQFAVRTTGRSALALLNPYDPCPCGSGAKAKFCCRAPKIEH
;
A
#
# COMPACT_ATOMS: atom_id res chain seq x y z
N MET A 1 35.92 -8.33 39.77
CA MET A 1 36.60 -8.56 38.48
C MET A 1 35.56 -9.05 37.49
N ALA A 2 35.15 -8.22 36.53
CA ALA A 2 34.19 -8.62 35.50
C ALA A 2 34.88 -9.51 34.46
N PRO A 3 34.23 -10.59 33.97
CA PRO A 3 34.83 -11.46 32.97
C PRO A 3 34.99 -10.70 31.65
N LYS A 4 36.22 -10.70 31.12
CA LYS A 4 36.53 -10.19 29.78
C LYS A 4 35.70 -10.99 28.77
N SER A 5 34.87 -10.30 28.00
CA SER A 5 34.17 -10.91 26.87
C SER A 5 35.19 -11.51 25.92
N THR A 6 35.10 -12.83 25.73
CA THR A 6 35.85 -13.54 24.71
C THR A 6 35.32 -13.05 23.36
N ASN A 7 36.15 -12.24 22.70
CA ASN A 7 35.93 -11.76 21.36
C ASN A 7 35.94 -12.97 20.43
N THR A 8 34.76 -13.55 20.23
CA THR A 8 34.57 -14.67 19.31
C THR A 8 34.62 -14.04 17.93
N SER A 9 35.79 -14.08 17.29
CA SER A 9 35.90 -13.70 15.89
C SER A 9 35.06 -14.70 15.10
N ILE A 10 33.81 -14.33 14.82
CA ILE A 10 32.98 -15.05 13.86
C ILE A 10 33.77 -14.99 12.55
N ARG A 11 34.29 -16.15 12.12
CA ARG A 11 34.90 -16.26 10.79
C ARG A 11 33.80 -15.86 9.80
N MET A 12 33.97 -14.72 9.12
CA MET A 12 33.05 -14.26 8.07
C MET A 12 32.87 -15.26 6.90
N GLY A 13 33.61 -16.38 6.90
CA GLY A 13 33.57 -17.41 5.87
C GLY A 13 32.48 -18.48 5.99
N GLU A 14 31.67 -18.49 7.06
CA GLU A 14 30.61 -19.52 7.24
C GLU A 14 29.18 -18.96 7.23
N LEU A 15 28.99 -17.70 6.85
CA LEU A 15 27.65 -17.10 6.71
C LEU A 15 27.22 -17.17 5.25
N ALA A 16 26.22 -18.01 4.97
CA ALA A 16 25.72 -18.32 3.64
C ALA A 16 25.42 -17.05 2.82
N THR A 17 26.17 -16.88 1.74
CA THR A 17 25.88 -15.93 0.67
C THR A 17 24.57 -16.33 0.01
N ILE A 18 23.69 -15.36 -0.26
CA ILE A 18 22.48 -15.61 -1.04
C ILE A 18 22.78 -15.28 -2.51
N SER A 19 22.44 -16.20 -3.41
CA SER A 19 22.63 -16.01 -4.85
C SER A 19 21.46 -15.23 -5.46
N CYS A 20 21.69 -14.55 -6.59
CA CYS A 20 20.61 -13.87 -7.31
C CYS A 20 19.43 -14.81 -7.65
N PRO A 21 19.65 -16.05 -8.14
CA PRO A 21 18.58 -17.01 -8.34
C PRO A 21 17.75 -17.31 -7.08
N ALA A 22 18.40 -17.46 -5.91
CA ALA A 22 17.68 -17.72 -4.67
C ALA A 22 16.79 -16.54 -4.25
N ILE A 23 17.21 -15.29 -4.53
CA ILE A 23 16.39 -14.11 -4.29
C ILE A 23 15.20 -14.09 -5.26
N ALA A 24 15.42 -14.41 -6.53
CA ALA A 24 14.35 -14.50 -7.52
C ALA A 24 13.28 -15.52 -7.08
N GLU A 25 13.69 -16.69 -6.59
CA GLU A 25 12.77 -17.72 -6.08
C GLU A 25 11.93 -17.24 -4.89
N ILE A 26 12.50 -16.44 -3.98
CA ILE A 26 11.76 -15.81 -2.88
C ILE A 26 10.65 -14.91 -3.42
N VAL A 27 10.99 -14.06 -4.40
CA VAL A 27 10.06 -13.11 -5.01
C VAL A 27 8.99 -13.83 -5.84
N ASP A 28 9.35 -14.89 -6.56
CA ASP A 28 8.41 -15.71 -7.34
C ASP A 28 7.31 -16.31 -6.46
N ARG A 29 7.65 -16.77 -5.24
CA ARG A 29 6.63 -17.29 -4.32
C ARG A 29 5.60 -16.23 -3.95
N LEU A 30 6.07 -15.02 -3.62
CA LEU A 30 5.20 -13.89 -3.33
C LEU A 30 4.30 -13.53 -4.53
N VAL A 31 4.89 -13.44 -5.73
CA VAL A 31 4.16 -13.15 -6.97
C VAL A 31 3.12 -14.23 -7.23
N ALA A 32 3.48 -15.50 -7.07
CA ALA A 32 2.56 -16.61 -7.27
C ALA A 32 1.42 -16.61 -6.25
N ASP A 33 1.70 -16.29 -4.97
CA ASP A 33 0.67 -16.10 -3.94
C ASP A 33 -0.26 -14.94 -4.32
N ALA A 34 0.28 -13.76 -4.64
CA ALA A 34 -0.53 -12.59 -5.01
C ALA A 34 -1.37 -12.84 -6.28
N THR A 35 -0.81 -13.50 -7.29
CA THR A 35 -1.51 -13.87 -8.53
C THR A 35 -2.66 -14.83 -8.25
N ARG A 36 -2.43 -15.88 -7.45
CA ARG A 36 -3.51 -16.79 -7.02
C ARG A 36 -4.65 -16.05 -6.31
N GLU A 37 -4.32 -15.06 -5.49
CA GLU A 37 -5.32 -14.28 -4.78
C GLU A 37 -6.11 -13.34 -5.70
N ILE A 38 -5.49 -12.80 -6.75
CA ILE A 38 -6.18 -12.04 -7.82
C ILE A 38 -7.13 -12.97 -8.59
N ASP A 39 -6.64 -14.12 -9.04
CA ASP A 39 -7.40 -15.09 -9.85
C ASP A 39 -8.59 -15.69 -9.10
N ARG A 40 -8.45 -15.90 -7.78
CA ARG A 40 -9.54 -16.37 -6.91
C ARG A 40 -10.76 -15.44 -6.95
N ASP A 41 -10.53 -14.14 -7.13
CA ASP A 41 -11.55 -13.12 -7.14
C ASP A 41 -11.85 -12.63 -8.58
N ALA A 42 -11.86 -13.53 -9.58
CA ALA A 42 -12.11 -13.28 -11.02
C ALA A 42 -13.35 -12.42 -11.39
N THR A 43 -14.14 -12.00 -10.40
CA THR A 43 -15.18 -10.97 -10.48
C THR A 43 -14.68 -9.52 -10.52
N TRP A 44 -13.37 -9.24 -10.61
CA TRP A 44 -12.83 -7.88 -10.86
C TRP A 44 -13.17 -7.34 -12.26
N SER A 45 -14.35 -7.64 -12.81
CA SER A 45 -14.85 -7.01 -14.02
C SER A 45 -15.21 -5.55 -13.70
N HIS A 46 -14.27 -4.65 -13.98
CA HIS A 46 -14.44 -3.21 -14.22
C HIS A 46 -15.70 -2.57 -13.63
N VAL A 47 -15.58 -2.01 -12.43
CA VAL A 47 -16.34 -0.81 -12.08
C VAL A 47 -15.34 0.34 -12.01
N SER A 48 -15.08 0.93 -13.19
CA SER A 48 -14.31 2.16 -13.33
C SER A 48 -15.07 3.32 -12.67
N TYR A 49 -14.86 3.51 -11.37
CA TYR A 49 -15.15 4.78 -10.69
C TYR A 49 -13.89 5.65 -10.53
N ALA A 50 -12.72 5.17 -10.98
CA ALA A 50 -11.48 5.95 -10.97
C ALA A 50 -11.60 7.26 -11.76
N GLN A 51 -12.46 7.31 -12.79
CA GLN A 51 -12.77 8.54 -13.52
C GLN A 51 -13.59 9.55 -12.69
N ALA A 52 -14.39 9.10 -11.72
CA ALA A 52 -15.13 9.98 -10.81
C ALA A 52 -14.25 10.57 -9.68
N TYR A 53 -13.05 10.04 -9.47
CA TYR A 53 -12.08 10.60 -8.50
C TYR A 53 -11.17 11.68 -9.10
N LEU A 54 -11.02 11.70 -10.43
CA LEU A 54 -10.26 12.73 -11.15
C LEU A 54 -11.15 13.91 -11.62
N ASP A 55 -12.47 13.75 -11.61
CA ASP A 55 -13.39 14.88 -11.57
C ASP A 55 -13.37 15.40 -10.12
N PRO A 56 -13.19 16.72 -9.87
CA PRO A 56 -13.00 17.19 -8.52
C PRO A 56 -14.25 16.86 -7.71
N VAL A 57 -14.12 15.99 -6.71
CA VAL A 57 -13.98 16.34 -5.28
C VAL A 57 -14.85 17.50 -4.70
N THR A 58 -15.71 18.18 -5.45
CA THR A 58 -16.46 19.35 -4.97
C THR A 58 -17.90 19.08 -4.52
N MET A 59 -18.53 17.95 -4.85
CA MET A 59 -19.82 17.58 -4.23
C MET A 59 -19.61 16.68 -3.01
N ARG A 60 -18.82 17.16 -2.04
CA ARG A 60 -18.69 16.48 -0.75
C ARG A 60 -19.89 16.79 0.12
N VAL A 61 -20.16 15.86 1.04
CA VAL A 61 -21.04 15.91 2.22
C VAL A 61 -21.02 17.23 3.03
N ARG A 62 -20.09 18.15 2.80
CA ARG A 62 -20.13 19.53 3.33
C ARG A 62 -21.31 20.33 2.77
N ASP A 63 -21.69 20.07 1.52
CA ASP A 63 -22.96 20.57 0.99
C ASP A 63 -24.11 20.05 1.82
N TYR A 64 -24.06 18.88 2.45
CA TYR A 64 -25.14 18.43 3.34
C TYR A 64 -25.26 19.26 4.65
N ARG A 65 -24.15 19.77 5.19
CA ARG A 65 -24.17 20.64 6.38
C ARG A 65 -24.65 22.06 6.05
N ASN A 66 -24.33 22.55 4.85
CA ASN A 66 -24.80 23.85 4.34
C ASN A 66 -26.12 23.75 3.53
N ALA A 67 -26.55 22.51 3.21
CA ALA A 67 -27.70 22.20 2.35
C ALA A 67 -28.99 22.68 2.94
N LYS A 68 -29.05 22.89 4.27
CA LYS A 68 -30.25 23.42 4.91
C LYS A 68 -30.72 24.74 4.29
N MET A 69 -29.85 25.48 3.61
CA MET A 69 -30.19 26.72 2.88
C MET A 69 -30.47 26.51 1.38
N LEU A 70 -30.29 25.30 0.85
CA LEU A 70 -30.58 24.96 -0.54
C LEU A 70 -32.05 24.54 -0.73
N PRO A 71 -32.60 24.60 -1.95
CA PRO A 71 -33.92 24.06 -2.26
C PRO A 71 -34.03 22.59 -1.85
N ARG A 72 -35.19 22.18 -1.35
CA ARG A 72 -35.45 20.83 -0.83
C ARG A 72 -35.04 19.72 -1.80
N GLU A 73 -35.34 19.88 -3.09
CA GLU A 73 -34.96 18.93 -4.14
C GLU A 73 -33.43 18.75 -4.25
N THR A 74 -32.68 19.84 -4.12
CA THR A 74 -31.21 19.80 -4.09
C THR A 74 -30.70 19.09 -2.84
N GLN A 75 -31.31 19.32 -1.67
CA GLN A 75 -30.94 18.61 -0.44
C GLN A 75 -31.18 17.10 -0.58
N GLU A 76 -32.32 16.73 -1.16
CA GLU A 76 -32.74 15.36 -1.41
C GLU A 76 -31.80 14.64 -2.41
N TRP A 77 -31.39 15.32 -3.47
CA TRP A 77 -30.41 14.81 -4.43
C TRP A 77 -29.01 14.64 -3.80
N LEU A 78 -28.55 15.63 -3.04
CA LEU A 78 -27.28 15.56 -2.30
C LEU A 78 -27.27 14.40 -1.28
N ALA A 79 -28.39 14.19 -0.59
CA ALA A 79 -28.56 13.07 0.32
C ALA A 79 -28.38 11.74 -0.40
N LEU A 80 -29.04 11.60 -1.55
CA LEU A 80 -28.99 10.38 -2.35
C LEU A 80 -27.57 10.12 -2.86
N HIS A 81 -26.88 11.15 -3.35
CA HIS A 81 -25.50 11.05 -3.79
C HIS A 81 -24.56 10.59 -2.66
N ALA A 82 -24.70 11.16 -1.45
CA ALA A 82 -23.92 10.76 -0.28
C ALA A 82 -24.18 9.29 0.11
N LEU A 83 -25.41 8.77 -0.06
CA LEU A 83 -25.70 7.35 0.18
C LEU A 83 -25.00 6.45 -0.82
N HIS A 84 -25.00 6.82 -2.10
CA HIS A 84 -24.26 6.05 -3.12
C HIS A 84 -22.75 6.07 -2.88
N GLN A 85 -22.18 7.21 -2.49
CA GLN A 85 -20.77 7.31 -2.11
C GLN A 85 -20.44 6.36 -0.95
N MET A 86 -21.23 6.39 0.13
CA MET A 86 -21.03 5.44 1.25
C MET A 86 -21.18 3.97 0.82
N GLY A 87 -22.04 3.68 -0.15
CA GLY A 87 -22.15 2.35 -0.74
C GLY A 87 -20.88 1.88 -1.42
N ASN A 88 -20.20 2.81 -2.10
CA ASN A 88 -18.97 2.55 -2.83
C ASN A 88 -17.81 2.20 -1.91
N THR A 89 -17.83 2.58 -0.62
CA THR A 89 -16.78 2.18 0.34
C THR A 89 -16.52 0.67 0.35
N THR A 90 -17.55 -0.16 0.16
CA THR A 90 -17.38 -1.62 0.08
C THR A 90 -16.67 -2.08 -1.19
N THR A 91 -16.96 -1.41 -2.31
CA THR A 91 -16.26 -1.63 -3.58
C THR A 91 -14.82 -1.12 -3.51
N GLU A 92 -14.59 0.06 -2.91
CA GLU A 92 -13.28 0.63 -2.68
C GLU A 92 -12.42 -0.26 -1.78
N PHE A 93 -13.04 -0.91 -0.80
CA PHE A 93 -12.38 -1.90 0.05
C PHE A 93 -11.86 -3.07 -0.78
N ASP A 94 -12.71 -3.66 -1.61
CA ASP A 94 -12.32 -4.75 -2.49
C ASP A 94 -11.20 -4.23 -3.44
N GLN A 95 -11.41 -3.09 -4.12
CA GLN A 95 -10.43 -2.49 -5.04
C GLN A 95 -9.06 -2.22 -4.39
N ALA A 96 -9.03 -1.80 -3.13
CA ALA A 96 -7.79 -1.52 -2.43
C ALA A 96 -6.91 -2.77 -2.30
N LEU A 97 -7.53 -3.94 -2.03
CA LEU A 97 -6.81 -5.21 -2.04
C LEU A 97 -6.31 -5.55 -3.45
N ALA A 98 -7.17 -5.44 -4.46
CA ALA A 98 -6.80 -5.74 -5.85
C ALA A 98 -5.61 -4.90 -6.32
N PHE A 99 -5.62 -3.58 -6.05
CA PHE A 99 -4.50 -2.70 -6.37
C PHE A 99 -3.23 -3.06 -5.61
N ALA A 100 -3.33 -3.41 -4.32
CA ALA A 100 -2.17 -3.83 -3.54
C ALA A 100 -1.55 -5.12 -4.11
N LEU A 101 -2.37 -6.12 -4.45
CA LEU A 101 -1.93 -7.37 -5.04
C LEU A 101 -1.31 -7.16 -6.44
N ALA A 102 -1.98 -6.40 -7.30
CA ALA A 102 -1.50 -6.15 -8.67
C ALA A 102 -0.13 -5.46 -8.68
N ARG A 103 0.09 -4.46 -7.81
CA ARG A 103 1.40 -3.80 -7.66
C ARG A 103 2.49 -4.76 -7.19
N VAL A 104 2.17 -5.65 -6.26
CA VAL A 104 3.11 -6.68 -5.79
C VAL A 104 3.47 -7.66 -6.91
N VAL A 105 2.49 -8.08 -7.72
CA VAL A 105 2.73 -8.93 -8.90
C VAL A 105 3.62 -8.22 -9.91
N GLU A 106 3.22 -7.04 -10.38
CA GLU A 106 3.91 -6.33 -11.46
C GLU A 106 5.37 -5.98 -11.10
N VAL A 107 5.58 -5.42 -9.91
CA VAL A 107 6.93 -5.07 -9.44
C VAL A 107 7.74 -6.31 -9.07
N GLY A 108 7.09 -7.34 -8.51
CA GLY A 108 7.72 -8.61 -8.14
C GLY A 108 8.20 -9.42 -9.35
N GLU A 109 7.41 -9.49 -10.42
CA GLU A 109 7.80 -10.13 -11.68
C GLU A 109 9.03 -9.45 -12.28
N GLY A 110 9.03 -8.12 -12.32
CA GLY A 110 10.19 -7.33 -12.73
C GLY A 110 11.42 -7.63 -11.86
N CYS A 111 11.25 -7.61 -10.54
CA CYS A 111 12.31 -7.92 -9.58
C CYS A 111 12.94 -9.31 -9.83
N SER A 112 12.10 -10.33 -9.95
CA SER A 112 12.54 -11.71 -10.22
C SER A 112 13.28 -11.82 -11.55
N SER A 113 12.75 -11.20 -12.62
CA SER A 113 13.38 -11.15 -13.94
C SER A 113 14.79 -10.54 -13.90
N GLU A 114 14.95 -9.40 -13.22
CA GLU A 114 16.24 -8.71 -13.09
C GLU A 114 17.27 -9.56 -12.33
N PHE A 115 16.88 -10.22 -11.24
CA PHE A 115 17.79 -11.10 -10.49
C PHE A 115 18.20 -12.34 -11.30
N ARG A 116 17.28 -12.98 -12.02
CA ARG A 116 17.62 -14.12 -12.91
C ARG A 116 18.56 -13.72 -14.02
N ALA A 117 18.43 -12.49 -14.52
CA ALA A 117 19.29 -11.96 -15.56
C ALA A 117 20.64 -11.42 -15.04
N GLY A 118 20.96 -11.60 -13.75
CA GLY A 118 22.22 -11.14 -13.17
C GLY A 118 22.34 -9.62 -13.04
N ARG A 119 21.21 -8.91 -12.92
CA ARG A 119 21.14 -7.44 -12.77
C ARG A 119 20.70 -7.04 -11.35
N PRO A 120 21.52 -7.24 -10.31
CA PRO A 120 21.11 -7.05 -8.93
C PRO A 120 20.82 -5.60 -8.56
N LEU A 121 21.44 -4.60 -9.18
CA LEU A 121 21.11 -3.20 -8.87
C LEU A 121 19.64 -2.89 -9.21
N SER A 122 19.19 -3.28 -10.41
CA SER A 122 17.80 -3.18 -10.82
C SER A 122 16.90 -4.06 -9.96
N GLY A 123 17.33 -5.32 -9.73
CA GLY A 123 16.61 -6.27 -8.89
C GLY A 123 16.38 -5.74 -7.47
N VAL A 124 17.37 -5.13 -6.83
CA VAL A 124 17.25 -4.54 -5.49
C VAL A 124 16.33 -3.33 -5.48
N THR A 125 16.39 -2.50 -6.51
CA THR A 125 15.48 -1.36 -6.65
C THR A 125 14.02 -1.83 -6.71
N LEU A 126 13.74 -2.88 -7.48
CA LEU A 126 12.42 -3.47 -7.59
C LEU A 126 12.04 -4.28 -6.33
N LEU A 127 12.98 -4.94 -5.67
CA LEU A 127 12.75 -5.63 -4.39
C LEU A 127 12.31 -4.63 -3.32
N ARG A 128 12.99 -3.48 -3.23
CA ARG A 128 12.62 -2.40 -2.33
C ARG A 128 11.18 -1.94 -2.60
N ALA A 129 10.82 -1.69 -3.85
CA ALA A 129 9.46 -1.31 -4.22
C ALA A 129 8.43 -2.42 -3.91
N THR A 130 8.76 -3.70 -4.12
CA THR A 130 7.91 -4.84 -3.76
C THR A 130 7.62 -4.86 -2.25
N VAL A 131 8.66 -4.67 -1.44
CA VAL A 131 8.60 -4.57 0.02
C VAL A 131 7.75 -3.39 0.47
N GLU A 132 7.90 -2.22 -0.16
CA GLU A 132 7.06 -1.05 0.09
C GLU A 132 5.58 -1.38 -0.17
N HIS A 133 5.25 -1.98 -1.32
CA HIS A 133 3.87 -2.32 -1.66
C HIS A 133 3.27 -3.39 -0.75
N ALA A 134 4.03 -4.42 -0.37
CA ALA A 134 3.58 -5.41 0.60
C ALA A 134 3.30 -4.77 1.98
N SER A 135 4.13 -3.83 2.41
CA SER A 135 3.99 -3.14 3.71
C SER A 135 2.73 -2.27 3.80
N VAL A 136 2.22 -1.77 2.68
CA VAL A 136 0.97 -0.98 2.64
C VAL A 136 -0.21 -1.82 3.12
N LEU A 137 -0.26 -3.12 2.78
CA LEU A 137 -1.37 -4.00 3.17
C LEU A 137 -1.43 -4.19 4.68
N VAL A 138 -0.30 -4.46 5.34
CA VAL A 138 -0.25 -4.62 6.81
C VAL A 138 -0.58 -3.30 7.52
N HIS A 139 -0.09 -2.17 7.00
CA HIS A 139 -0.46 -0.85 7.51
C HIS A 139 -1.96 -0.60 7.44
N LEU A 140 -2.56 -0.93 6.29
CA LEU A 140 -3.98 -0.82 6.04
C LEU A 140 -4.78 -1.69 7.02
N CYS A 141 -4.37 -2.95 7.22
CA CYS A 141 -4.96 -3.84 8.21
C CYS A 141 -4.93 -3.24 9.63
N ARG A 142 -3.80 -2.66 10.06
CA ARG A 142 -3.70 -2.02 11.39
C ARG A 142 -4.64 -0.84 11.54
N LYS A 143 -4.70 0.06 10.54
CA LYS A 143 -5.59 1.24 10.55
C LYS A 143 -7.05 0.83 10.57
N LEU A 144 -7.44 -0.13 9.73
CA LEU A 144 -8.79 -0.66 9.69
C LEU A 144 -9.15 -1.37 11.00
N SER A 145 -8.29 -2.22 11.53
CA SER A 145 -8.52 -2.91 12.81
C SER A 145 -8.82 -1.93 13.94
N ALA A 146 -7.97 -0.90 14.09
CA ALA A 146 -8.11 0.12 15.11
C ALA A 146 -9.42 0.91 14.97
N HIS A 147 -9.79 1.28 13.74
CA HIS A 147 -11.03 2.04 13.50
C HIS A 147 -12.29 1.18 13.62
N LEU A 148 -12.23 -0.07 13.12
CA LEU A 148 -13.34 -1.02 13.19
C LEU A 148 -13.62 -1.49 14.62
N ALA A 149 -12.66 -1.38 15.55
CA ALA A 149 -12.85 -1.71 16.96
C ALA A 149 -13.88 -0.81 17.68
N ILE A 150 -14.23 0.34 17.08
CA ILE A 150 -15.25 1.25 17.62
C ILE A 150 -16.64 0.62 17.42
N THR A 151 -17.25 0.14 18.50
CA THR A 151 -18.54 -0.59 18.45
C THR A 151 -19.78 0.32 18.37
N LYS A 152 -19.67 1.57 18.83
CA LYS A 152 -20.77 2.55 18.86
C LYS A 152 -20.28 3.92 18.39
N PRO A 153 -20.13 4.15 17.08
CA PRO A 153 -19.71 5.44 16.58
C PRO A 153 -20.79 6.50 16.87
N ALA A 154 -20.38 7.65 17.42
CA ALA A 154 -21.28 8.76 17.69
C ALA A 154 -21.90 9.36 16.42
N ASN A 155 -21.20 9.24 15.28
CA ASN A 155 -21.65 9.69 13.97
C ASN A 155 -21.29 8.63 12.93
N SER A 156 -22.30 7.94 12.39
CA SER A 156 -22.13 6.84 11.44
C SER A 156 -21.57 7.29 10.08
N VAL A 157 -21.91 8.50 9.62
CA VAL A 157 -21.38 9.06 8.37
C VAL A 157 -19.89 9.36 8.53
N ALA A 158 -19.51 10.11 9.56
CA ALA A 158 -18.10 10.40 9.83
C ALA A 158 -17.27 9.13 10.04
N TYR A 159 -17.89 8.09 10.62
CA TYR A 159 -17.28 6.79 10.80
C TYR A 159 -16.97 6.08 9.47
N VAL A 160 -17.93 6.06 8.52
CA VAL A 160 -17.71 5.49 7.17
C VAL A 160 -16.74 6.34 6.36
N THR A 161 -16.87 7.67 6.38
CA THR A 161 -15.91 8.57 5.72
C THR A 161 -14.49 8.34 6.19
N LYS A 162 -14.29 7.97 7.46
CA LYS A 162 -12.95 7.63 7.94
C LYS A 162 -12.42 6.30 7.38
N ILE A 163 -13.30 5.33 7.13
CA ILE A 163 -12.94 4.10 6.42
C ILE A 163 -12.52 4.43 4.98
N GLU A 164 -13.31 5.25 4.27
CA GLU A 164 -12.98 5.74 2.92
C GLU A 164 -11.62 6.44 2.89
N GLU A 165 -11.33 7.32 3.86
CA GLU A 165 -10.01 7.95 3.98
C GLU A 165 -8.88 6.93 4.13
N ILE A 166 -9.07 5.92 4.99
CA ILE A 166 -8.07 4.87 5.23
C ILE A 166 -7.80 4.08 3.93
N LEU A 167 -8.86 3.70 3.22
CA LEU A 167 -8.77 2.97 1.95
C LEU A 167 -8.13 3.82 0.85
N ALA A 168 -8.58 5.07 0.70
CA ALA A 168 -8.10 5.98 -0.33
C ALA A 168 -6.62 6.31 -0.17
N VAL A 169 -6.10 6.44 1.06
CA VAL A 169 -4.66 6.62 1.29
C VAL A 169 -3.85 5.42 0.81
N ALA A 170 -4.34 4.20 1.00
CA ALA A 170 -3.62 3.00 0.57
C ALA A 170 -3.56 2.87 -0.96
N VAL A 171 -4.62 3.27 -1.66
CA VAL A 171 -4.69 3.15 -3.13
C VAL A 171 -4.08 4.36 -3.84
N PHE A 172 -4.48 5.55 -3.42
CA PHE A 172 -4.23 6.83 -4.10
C PHE A 172 -3.29 7.75 -3.31
N GLY A 173 -2.62 7.23 -2.27
CA GLY A 173 -1.65 7.97 -1.50
C GLY A 173 -0.63 8.66 -2.41
N THR A 174 -0.52 9.97 -2.32
CA THR A 174 0.37 10.78 -3.15
C THR A 174 1.20 11.75 -2.32
N ARG A 175 2.38 12.11 -2.83
CA ARG A 175 3.18 13.26 -2.38
C ARG A 175 3.12 14.41 -3.36
N PHE A 176 2.65 14.14 -4.59
CA PHE A 176 2.58 15.08 -5.68
C PHE A 176 1.14 15.55 -5.89
N ASN A 177 0.95 16.84 -6.12
CA ASN A 177 -0.36 17.40 -6.42
C ASN A 177 -0.74 17.16 -7.88
N TRP A 178 -1.19 15.93 -8.19
CA TRP A 178 -1.54 15.54 -9.56
C TRP A 178 -2.59 16.45 -10.20
N PRO A 179 -3.72 16.80 -9.56
CA PRO A 179 -4.74 17.63 -10.22
C PRO A 179 -4.22 19.00 -10.67
N GLN A 180 -3.30 19.61 -9.92
CA GLN A 180 -2.72 20.92 -10.28
C GLN A 180 -1.65 20.82 -11.36
N ASN A 181 -0.97 19.67 -11.47
CA ASN A 181 0.28 19.56 -12.22
C ASN A 181 0.24 18.54 -13.38
N ILE A 182 -0.82 17.74 -13.51
CA ILE A 182 -0.91 16.67 -14.53
C ILE A 182 -0.85 17.21 -15.97
N ASN A 183 -1.33 18.45 -16.17
CA ASN A 183 -1.30 19.14 -17.45
C ASN A 183 -0.27 20.28 -17.49
N SER A 184 0.66 20.34 -16.52
CA SER A 184 1.73 21.33 -16.58
C SER A 184 2.73 20.92 -17.65
N ASP A 185 2.82 21.73 -18.71
CA ASP A 185 3.79 21.53 -19.80
C ASP A 185 5.24 21.79 -19.35
N ASP A 186 5.43 22.43 -18.17
CA ASP A 186 6.74 22.79 -17.66
C ASP A 186 6.91 22.36 -16.19
N LEU A 187 7.37 21.12 -16.00
CA LEU A 187 7.75 20.60 -14.69
C LEU A 187 8.99 21.29 -14.09
N ALA A 188 9.79 22.01 -14.90
CA ALA A 188 11.03 22.63 -14.44
C ALA A 188 10.78 23.95 -13.70
N THR A 189 9.68 24.64 -13.99
CA THR A 189 9.31 25.91 -13.35
C THR A 189 8.38 25.78 -12.15
N LEU A 190 7.81 24.59 -11.90
CA LEU A 190 6.94 24.37 -10.74
C LEU A 190 7.67 24.58 -9.41
N GLU A 191 7.18 25.52 -8.60
CA GLU A 191 7.73 25.73 -7.27
C GLU A 191 7.50 24.49 -6.39
N ARG A 192 8.39 24.25 -5.43
CA ARG A 192 8.30 23.07 -4.55
C ARG A 192 6.93 22.98 -3.84
N LYS A 193 6.41 24.12 -3.38
CA LYS A 193 5.12 24.21 -2.68
C LYS A 193 3.92 23.83 -3.56
N GLU A 194 4.05 24.01 -4.88
CA GLU A 194 3.00 23.72 -5.87
C GLU A 194 3.03 22.25 -6.28
N ARG A 195 4.20 21.60 -6.15
CA ARG A 195 4.38 20.17 -6.38
C ARG A 195 3.88 19.32 -5.22
N GLU A 196 4.03 19.80 -3.98
CA GLU A 196 3.68 19.02 -2.79
C GLU A 196 2.16 18.90 -2.63
N TYR A 197 1.70 17.67 -2.37
CA TYR A 197 0.29 17.42 -2.06
C TYR A 197 -0.11 18.19 -0.81
N THR A 198 -1.03 19.14 -1.00
CA THR A 198 -1.71 19.86 0.07
C THR A 198 -3.12 19.34 0.19
N LYS A 199 -3.50 18.97 1.43
CA LYS A 199 -4.87 18.58 1.72
C LYS A 199 -5.75 19.81 1.52
N ASP A 200 -6.71 19.73 0.60
CA ASP A 200 -7.81 20.69 0.54
C ASP A 200 -8.58 20.66 1.88
N GLU A 201 -9.10 21.80 2.35
CA GLU A 201 -9.87 21.89 3.59
C GLU A 201 -11.00 20.86 3.65
N ASN A 202 -11.55 20.56 2.46
CA ASN A 202 -12.62 19.60 2.27
C ASN A 202 -12.13 18.23 1.86
N GLY A 203 -10.88 18.14 1.39
CA GLY A 203 -10.17 16.99 0.84
C GLY A 203 -10.13 15.75 1.74
N LEU A 204 -10.08 14.55 1.13
CA LEU A 204 -9.60 13.36 1.83
C LEU A 204 -8.12 13.61 2.04
N ASN A 205 -7.56 13.28 3.20
CA ASN A 205 -6.11 13.37 3.35
C ASN A 205 -5.46 12.21 2.61
N LEU A 206 -4.91 12.46 1.42
CA LEU A 206 -4.26 11.44 0.57
C LEU A 206 -2.74 11.46 0.69
N ARG A 207 -2.16 12.04 1.75
CA ARG A 207 -0.70 12.08 1.89
C ARG A 207 -0.13 10.67 2.06
N ALA A 208 0.75 10.24 1.15
CA ALA A 208 1.39 8.92 1.23
C ALA A 208 2.26 8.74 2.49
N GLN A 209 2.12 7.59 3.14
CA GLN A 209 2.78 7.27 4.43
C GLN A 209 3.67 6.01 4.33
N VAL A 210 4.57 5.95 3.35
CA VAL A 210 5.43 4.76 3.12
C VAL A 210 6.21 4.35 4.37
N MET A 211 6.81 5.31 5.11
CA MET A 211 7.58 4.97 6.31
C MET A 211 6.69 4.41 7.43
N ASP A 212 5.48 4.95 7.63
CA ASP A 212 4.52 4.41 8.61
C ASP A 212 4.10 2.97 8.24
N ALA A 213 4.09 2.66 6.94
CA ALA A 213 3.80 1.31 6.45
C ALA A 213 4.95 0.34 6.72
N ILE A 214 6.19 0.77 6.47
CA ILE A 214 7.40 0.02 6.85
C ILE A 214 7.43 -0.23 8.36
N ASP A 215 7.12 0.77 9.17
CA ASP A 215 7.07 0.64 10.65
C ASP A 215 5.97 -0.31 11.11
N SER A 216 4.84 -0.34 10.40
CA SER A 216 3.75 -1.26 10.67
C SER A 216 4.14 -2.71 10.34
N ALA A 217 4.89 -2.91 9.26
CA ALA A 217 5.46 -4.21 8.92
C ALA A 217 6.55 -4.63 9.91
N ASP A 218 7.41 -3.72 10.37
CA ASP A 218 8.44 -4.00 11.37
C ASP A 218 7.86 -4.40 12.73
N ALA A 219 6.77 -3.77 13.14
CA ALA A 219 6.06 -4.14 14.36
C ALA A 219 5.48 -5.57 14.32
N GLU A 220 5.25 -6.11 13.12
CA GLU A 220 4.77 -7.47 12.89
C GLU A 220 5.94 -8.44 12.60
N CYS A 221 6.99 -7.96 11.93
CA CYS A 221 8.18 -8.71 11.56
C CYS A 221 9.44 -7.92 11.98
N PRO A 222 9.91 -8.08 13.23
CA PRO A 222 11.02 -7.28 13.75
C PRO A 222 12.27 -7.35 12.88
N GLY A 223 12.86 -6.18 12.60
CA GLY A 223 14.04 -6.03 11.75
C GLY A 223 13.72 -5.69 10.30
N PHE A 224 12.44 -5.70 9.91
CA PHE A 224 12.01 -5.33 8.56
C PHE A 224 12.38 -3.89 8.20
N ARG A 225 12.29 -2.94 9.15
CA ARG A 225 12.72 -1.56 8.92
C ARG A 225 14.21 -1.51 8.59
N ALA A 226 15.04 -2.20 9.37
CA ALA A 226 16.47 -2.25 9.14
C ALA A 226 16.80 -2.92 7.79
N ALA A 227 16.09 -3.98 7.43
CA ALA A 227 16.22 -4.62 6.12
C ALA A 227 15.88 -3.65 4.98
N TYR A 228 14.77 -2.90 5.10
CA TYR A 228 14.37 -1.88 4.13
C TYR A 228 15.42 -0.77 3.99
N GLU A 229 15.96 -0.26 5.10
CA GLU A 229 17.03 0.74 5.09
C GLU A 229 18.31 0.22 4.40
N ILE A 230 18.66 -1.06 4.63
CA ILE A 230 19.75 -1.72 3.90
C ILE A 230 19.44 -1.76 2.39
N LEU A 231 18.23 -2.16 1.98
CA LEU A 231 17.85 -2.14 0.56
C LEU A 231 17.95 -0.73 -0.04
N CYS A 232 17.63 0.31 0.73
CA CYS A 232 17.78 1.70 0.30
C CYS A 232 19.25 2.08 0.04
N GLU A 233 20.18 1.61 0.88
CA GLU A 233 21.63 1.81 0.66
C GLU A 233 22.13 1.17 -0.64
N PHE A 234 21.47 0.11 -1.10
CA PHE A 234 21.80 -0.57 -2.34
C PHE A 234 21.08 0.01 -3.57
N ALA A 235 19.88 0.59 -3.40
CA ALA A 235 19.08 1.13 -4.49
C ALA A 235 19.40 2.60 -4.85
N HIS A 236 19.90 3.39 -3.89
CA HIS A 236 20.34 4.77 -4.14
C HIS A 236 21.82 4.82 -4.54
N PRO A 237 22.33 5.93 -5.12
CA PRO A 237 23.75 6.08 -5.48
C PRO A 237 24.66 6.24 -4.24
N ASN A 238 24.59 5.27 -3.33
CA ASN A 238 25.34 5.18 -2.08
C ASN A 238 26.43 4.11 -2.20
N ILE A 239 27.16 3.90 -1.10
CA ILE A 239 28.25 2.92 -1.05
C ILE A 239 27.78 1.48 -1.26
N GLY A 240 26.54 1.16 -0.89
CA GLY A 240 25.93 -0.14 -1.16
C GLY A 240 25.79 -0.41 -2.66
N ALA A 241 25.24 0.52 -3.44
CA ALA A 241 25.16 0.39 -4.90
C ALA A 241 26.53 0.17 -5.53
N THR A 242 27.56 0.87 -5.03
CA THR A 242 28.95 0.70 -5.46
C THR A 242 29.44 -0.73 -5.21
N TRP A 243 29.00 -1.39 -4.14
CA TRP A 243 29.37 -2.80 -3.88
C TRP A 243 28.70 -3.80 -4.83
N LEU A 244 27.52 -3.49 -5.37
CA LEU A 244 26.83 -4.38 -6.32
C LEU A 244 27.45 -4.38 -7.72
N VAL A 245 28.15 -3.31 -8.09
CA VAL A 245 28.72 -3.12 -9.43
C VAL A 245 30.24 -3.32 -9.48
N ASN A 246 30.87 -3.63 -8.35
CA ASN A 246 32.31 -3.85 -8.25
C ASN A 246 32.66 -5.35 -8.22
N ASP A 247 33.70 -5.73 -8.95
CA ASP A 247 34.38 -7.02 -8.80
C ASP A 247 34.96 -7.20 -7.38
N VAL A 248 35.40 -8.43 -7.10
CA VAL A 248 36.20 -8.76 -5.91
C VAL A 248 37.37 -7.78 -5.82
N PRO A 249 37.52 -7.06 -4.68
CA PRO A 249 38.59 -6.10 -4.52
C PRO A 249 39.94 -6.81 -4.60
N VAL A 250 40.82 -6.33 -5.48
CA VAL A 250 42.21 -6.78 -5.55
C VAL A 250 43.03 -5.88 -4.63
N GLN A 251 43.62 -6.48 -3.61
CA GLN A 251 44.51 -5.75 -2.70
C GLN A 251 45.94 -5.84 -3.21
N HIS A 252 46.64 -4.71 -3.24
CA HIS A 252 48.06 -4.64 -3.55
C HIS A 252 48.75 -3.74 -2.54
N VAL A 253 49.90 -4.18 -2.01
CA VAL A 253 50.72 -3.36 -1.12
C VAL A 253 51.91 -2.87 -1.93
N ASP A 254 52.13 -1.56 -1.96
CA ASP A 254 53.24 -0.98 -2.70
C ASP A 254 54.56 -1.05 -1.91
N SER A 255 55.65 -0.57 -2.53
CA SER A 255 56.98 -0.56 -1.92
C SER A 255 57.12 0.33 -0.69
N MET A 256 56.16 1.22 -0.41
CA MET A 256 56.11 2.05 0.79
C MET A 256 55.24 1.43 1.90
N GLY A 257 54.65 0.27 1.65
CA GLY A 257 53.74 -0.39 2.59
C GLY A 257 52.30 0.14 2.53
N ILE A 258 51.95 0.97 1.54
CA ILE A 258 50.58 1.48 1.38
C ILE A 258 49.71 0.37 0.76
N GLN A 259 48.58 0.10 1.39
CA GLN A 259 47.60 -0.88 0.90
C GLN A 259 46.60 -0.22 -0.05
N TRP A 260 46.68 -0.59 -1.32
CA TRP A 260 45.77 -0.19 -2.38
C TRP A 260 44.66 -1.23 -2.53
N ILE A 261 43.42 -0.76 -2.66
CA ILE A 261 42.26 -1.61 -2.95
C ILE A 261 41.76 -1.24 -4.35
N ALA A 262 42.18 -2.00 -5.36
CA ALA A 262 41.71 -1.83 -6.72
C ALA A 262 40.35 -2.52 -6.87
N ARG A 263 39.36 -1.78 -7.37
CA ARG A 263 38.03 -2.30 -7.69
C ARG A 263 37.73 -2.06 -9.16
N ARG A 264 37.23 -3.08 -9.85
CA ARG A 264 36.81 -2.96 -11.24
C ARG A 264 35.29 -2.84 -11.29
N LEU A 265 34.80 -1.74 -11.85
CA LEU A 265 33.38 -1.57 -12.14
C LEU A 265 33.00 -2.45 -13.34
N ARG A 266 31.89 -3.16 -13.24
CA ARG A 266 31.29 -3.91 -14.35
C ARG A 266 29.83 -3.52 -14.53
N SER A 267 29.36 -3.62 -15.78
CA SER A 267 27.94 -3.48 -16.12
C SER A 267 27.11 -4.69 -15.68
N GLN A 268 27.76 -5.85 -15.49
CA GLN A 268 27.17 -7.07 -14.95
C GLN A 268 27.78 -7.30 -13.57
N SER A 269 26.94 -7.60 -12.58
CA SER A 269 27.43 -7.85 -11.23
C SER A 269 28.32 -9.09 -11.23
N PRO A 270 29.43 -9.11 -10.48
CA PRO A 270 30.20 -10.34 -10.33
C PRO A 270 29.30 -11.45 -9.76
N ASP A 271 29.58 -12.70 -10.12
CA ASP A 271 28.98 -13.92 -9.51
C ASP A 271 29.32 -14.08 -8.01
N VAL A 272 29.79 -13.01 -7.35
CA VAL A 272 30.42 -13.05 -6.05
C VAL A 272 29.55 -12.33 -5.04
N ALA A 273 28.98 -13.14 -4.15
CA ALA A 273 28.58 -12.80 -2.78
C ALA A 273 28.06 -11.37 -2.60
N VAL A 274 26.75 -11.18 -2.78
CA VAL A 274 26.11 -9.94 -2.32
C VAL A 274 26.48 -9.75 -0.83
N PRO A 275 26.92 -8.54 -0.39
CA PRO A 275 27.44 -8.36 0.95
C PRO A 275 26.54 -9.01 2.01
N HIS A 276 27.13 -9.61 3.05
CA HIS A 276 26.38 -10.35 4.07
C HIS A 276 25.14 -9.60 4.60
N ALA A 277 25.27 -8.28 4.79
CA ALA A 277 24.18 -7.40 5.20
C ALA A 277 22.96 -7.47 4.26
N PHE A 278 23.20 -7.55 2.95
CA PHE A 278 22.14 -7.73 1.97
C PHE A 278 21.48 -9.11 2.07
N GLY A 279 22.27 -10.18 2.20
CA GLY A 279 21.71 -11.52 2.40
C GLY A 279 20.88 -11.63 3.68
N ALA A 280 21.31 -10.97 4.75
CA ALA A 280 20.52 -10.85 5.98
C ALA A 280 19.23 -10.06 5.76
N ALA A 281 19.28 -8.93 5.05
CA ALA A 281 18.10 -8.13 4.70
C ALA A 281 17.10 -8.95 3.87
N VAL A 282 17.57 -9.71 2.87
CA VAL A 282 16.69 -10.57 2.06
C VAL A 282 16.01 -11.66 2.91
N ARG A 283 16.70 -12.27 3.88
CA ARG A 283 16.07 -13.26 4.77
C ARG A 283 14.98 -12.67 5.65
N VAL A 284 15.17 -11.44 6.13
CA VAL A 284 14.14 -10.70 6.87
C VAL A 284 12.96 -10.38 5.96
N VAL A 285 13.23 -9.97 4.72
CA VAL A 285 12.20 -9.74 3.70
C VAL A 285 11.42 -11.02 3.41
N ASP A 286 12.09 -12.15 3.15
CA ASP A 286 11.44 -13.46 2.93
C ASP A 286 10.52 -13.83 4.10
N SER A 287 10.99 -13.70 5.34
CA SER A 287 10.17 -13.94 6.54
C SER A 287 8.93 -13.05 6.60
N CYS A 288 9.06 -11.80 6.17
CA CYS A 288 7.95 -10.84 6.11
C CYS A 288 6.97 -11.18 4.98
N LEU A 289 7.50 -11.56 3.81
CA LEU A 289 6.71 -11.96 2.64
C LEU A 289 5.93 -13.26 2.88
N LEU A 290 6.46 -14.19 3.68
CA LEU A 290 5.71 -15.38 4.11
C LEU A 290 4.44 -15.02 4.90
N ARG A 291 4.42 -13.86 5.57
CA ARG A 291 3.22 -13.34 6.27
C ARG A 291 2.25 -12.61 5.36
N PHE A 292 2.62 -12.34 4.10
CA PHE A 292 1.78 -11.57 3.18
C PHE A 292 0.40 -12.20 3.00
N ARG A 293 0.33 -13.53 2.86
CA ARG A 293 -0.93 -14.27 2.77
C ARG A 293 -1.81 -14.09 4.00
N ASP A 294 -1.22 -14.11 5.19
CA ASP A 294 -1.96 -13.89 6.44
C ASP A 294 -2.57 -12.48 6.47
N TRP A 295 -1.84 -11.49 5.95
CA TRP A 295 -2.36 -10.12 5.85
C TRP A 295 -3.48 -9.99 4.82
N VAL A 296 -3.42 -10.71 3.70
CA VAL A 296 -4.51 -10.76 2.71
C VAL A 296 -5.77 -11.35 3.35
N GLU A 297 -5.65 -12.48 4.05
CA GLU A 297 -6.78 -13.13 4.72
C GLU A 297 -7.31 -12.27 5.89
N GLN A 298 -6.43 -11.65 6.67
CA GLN A 298 -6.80 -10.69 7.69
C GLN A 298 -7.57 -9.50 7.10
N TYR A 299 -7.09 -8.95 5.99
CA TYR A 299 -7.75 -7.87 5.28
C TYR A 299 -9.16 -8.30 4.89
N ARG A 300 -9.32 -9.41 4.17
CA ARG A 300 -10.64 -9.94 3.77
C ARG A 300 -11.57 -10.17 4.96
N GLY A 301 -11.03 -10.59 6.11
CA GLY A 301 -11.77 -10.72 7.37
C GLY A 301 -12.45 -9.43 7.85
N TYR A 302 -12.00 -8.25 7.43
CA TYR A 302 -12.64 -6.97 7.73
C TYR A 302 -13.87 -6.67 6.86
N ARG A 303 -14.01 -7.32 5.70
CA ARG A 303 -15.08 -7.01 4.73
C ARG A 303 -16.49 -7.03 5.33
N PRO A 304 -16.90 -8.04 6.14
CA PRO A 304 -18.24 -8.05 6.74
C PRO A 304 -18.48 -6.86 7.67
N ARG A 305 -17.44 -6.42 8.40
CA ARG A 305 -17.52 -5.28 9.34
C ARG A 305 -17.61 -3.95 8.60
N VAL A 306 -16.87 -3.79 7.51
CA VAL A 306 -16.98 -2.62 6.63
C VAL A 306 -18.38 -2.54 6.01
N LEU A 307 -18.89 -3.65 5.46
CA LEU A 307 -20.25 -3.72 4.94
C LEU A 307 -21.29 -3.39 6.01
N GLN A 308 -21.13 -3.91 7.23
CA GLN A 308 -22.03 -3.59 8.35
C GLN A 308 -21.99 -2.09 8.71
N ALA A 309 -20.81 -1.47 8.73
CA ALA A 309 -20.66 -0.04 9.01
C ALA A 309 -21.36 0.82 7.95
N VAL A 310 -21.17 0.48 6.66
CA VAL A 310 -21.83 1.15 5.53
C VAL A 310 -23.34 0.98 5.61
N GLN A 311 -23.83 -0.24 5.81
CA GLN A 311 -25.26 -0.50 5.96
C GLN A 311 -25.88 0.26 7.13
N PHE A 312 -25.17 0.34 8.25
CA PHE A 312 -25.61 1.12 9.41
C PHE A 312 -25.73 2.60 9.04
N ALA A 313 -24.68 3.21 8.45
CA ALA A 313 -24.69 4.62 8.07
C ALA A 313 -25.80 4.95 7.06
N VAL A 314 -25.95 4.14 6.00
CA VAL A 314 -27.00 4.32 4.98
C VAL A 314 -28.40 4.24 5.61
N ARG A 315 -28.63 3.29 6.53
CA ARG A 315 -29.93 3.12 7.19
C ARG A 315 -30.23 4.21 8.22
N THR A 316 -29.23 4.76 8.90
CA THR A 316 -29.42 5.83 9.88
C THR A 316 -29.62 7.20 9.23
N THR A 317 -28.84 7.50 8.20
CA THR A 317 -28.77 8.84 7.60
C THR A 317 -29.77 8.99 6.46
N GLY A 318 -30.10 7.89 5.79
CA GLY A 318 -30.75 7.91 4.49
C GLY A 318 -32.24 7.65 4.47
N ARG A 319 -32.98 7.48 5.57
CA ARG A 319 -34.38 7.00 5.47
C ARG A 319 -35.27 7.84 4.55
N SER A 320 -35.18 9.17 4.62
CA SER A 320 -35.92 10.07 3.73
C SER A 320 -35.39 10.01 2.30
N ALA A 321 -34.07 10.04 2.10
CA ALA A 321 -33.44 9.96 0.78
C ALA A 321 -33.63 8.59 0.10
N LEU A 322 -33.69 7.52 0.88
CA LEU A 322 -34.01 6.18 0.43
C LEU A 322 -35.40 6.15 -0.17
N ALA A 323 -36.35 6.99 0.26
CA ALA A 323 -37.69 7.13 -0.31
C ALA A 323 -37.70 7.71 -1.75
N LEU A 324 -36.57 8.24 -2.22
CA LEU A 324 -36.40 8.76 -3.57
C LEU A 324 -35.92 7.70 -4.57
N LEU A 325 -35.30 6.61 -4.10
CA LEU A 325 -34.84 5.51 -4.96
C LEU A 325 -36.01 4.76 -5.65
N ASN A 326 -35.79 4.21 -6.84
CA ASN A 326 -36.73 3.21 -7.34
C ASN A 326 -36.66 1.96 -6.41
N PRO A 327 -37.79 1.39 -5.96
CA PRO A 327 -37.79 0.19 -5.13
C PRO A 327 -36.97 -0.98 -5.68
N TYR A 328 -36.81 -1.05 -7.00
CA TYR A 328 -36.13 -2.13 -7.69
C TYR A 328 -34.68 -1.82 -8.08
N ASP A 329 -34.19 -0.61 -7.81
CA ASP A 329 -32.77 -0.28 -7.99
C ASP A 329 -31.90 -1.02 -6.97
N PRO A 330 -30.62 -1.27 -7.29
CA PRO A 330 -29.64 -1.76 -6.33
C PRO A 330 -29.60 -0.86 -5.08
N CYS A 331 -29.61 -1.48 -3.90
CA CYS A 331 -29.57 -0.72 -2.66
C CYS A 331 -28.20 -0.06 -2.48
N PRO A 332 -28.12 1.25 -2.15
CA PRO A 332 -26.85 1.96 -2.02
C PRO A 332 -26.03 1.55 -0.78
N CYS A 333 -26.44 0.53 -0.03
CA CYS A 333 -25.69 0.04 1.13
C CYS A 333 -24.63 -1.01 0.79
N GLY A 334 -24.37 -1.28 -0.49
CA GLY A 334 -23.41 -2.29 -0.95
C GLY A 334 -23.85 -3.75 -0.76
N SER A 335 -25.12 -4.01 -0.39
CA SER A 335 -25.61 -5.38 -0.16
C SER A 335 -25.87 -6.20 -1.44
N GLY A 336 -25.91 -5.56 -2.61
CA GLY A 336 -26.33 -6.20 -3.87
C GLY A 336 -27.83 -6.49 -4.00
N ALA A 337 -28.61 -6.39 -2.92
CA ALA A 337 -30.06 -6.56 -2.95
C ALA A 337 -30.77 -5.30 -3.48
N LYS A 338 -32.00 -5.44 -3.99
CA LYS A 338 -32.82 -4.29 -4.39
C LYS A 338 -33.26 -3.46 -3.18
N ALA A 339 -33.40 -2.14 -3.33
CA ALA A 339 -33.70 -1.21 -2.24
C ALA A 339 -34.92 -1.64 -1.39
N LYS A 340 -36.01 -2.09 -2.04
CA LYS A 340 -37.24 -2.59 -1.41
C LYS A 340 -37.00 -3.72 -0.42
N PHE A 341 -36.08 -4.63 -0.73
CA PHE A 341 -35.81 -5.85 0.06
C PHE A 341 -34.65 -5.67 1.04
N CYS A 342 -34.02 -4.50 1.07
CA CYS A 342 -32.90 -4.21 1.95
C CYS A 342 -33.22 -3.01 2.85
N CYS A 343 -32.66 -1.83 2.58
CA CYS A 343 -32.78 -0.69 3.49
C CYS A 343 -34.17 -0.03 3.52
N ARG A 344 -35.08 -0.36 2.58
CA ARG A 344 -36.51 0.01 2.66
C ARG A 344 -37.41 -1.07 3.28
N ALA A 345 -36.87 -2.23 3.64
CA ALA A 345 -37.70 -3.24 4.27
C ALA A 345 -38.29 -2.68 5.58
N PRO A 346 -39.60 -2.84 5.83
CA PRO A 346 -40.18 -2.45 7.11
C PRO A 346 -39.42 -3.17 8.24
N LYS A 347 -39.05 -2.43 9.30
CA LYS A 347 -38.48 -3.08 10.48
C LYS A 347 -39.53 -4.05 11.00
N ILE A 348 -39.19 -5.34 11.03
CA ILE A 348 -39.92 -6.29 11.85
C ILE A 348 -39.59 -5.89 13.28
N GLU A 349 -40.53 -5.22 13.94
CA GLU A 349 -40.44 -4.94 15.37
C GLU A 349 -40.58 -6.30 16.08
N HIS A 350 -39.48 -6.75 16.68
CA HIS A 350 -39.42 -7.95 17.51
C HIS A 350 -39.56 -7.58 18.97
#